data_AF-A0AB36E2E8-F1
#
_entry.id   AF-A0AB36E2E8-F1
#
_cell.length_a   1.000
_cell.length_b   1.000
_cell.length_c   1.000
_cell.angle_alpha   90.00
_cell.angle_beta   90.00
_cell.angle_gamma   90.00
#
_symmetry.space_group_name_H-M   'P 1'
#
loop_
_entity.id
_entity.type
_entity.pdbx_description
1 polymer ?
#
loop_
_entity_poly.entity_id
_entity_poly.type
_entity_poly.pdbx_seq_one_letter_code
_entity_poly.pdbx_strand_id
1 'polypeptide(L)' 'MNEHETLQDKALLSAAAYTDFFDESGHRLDKNDIQDSLIKEGNFTQQDIEYFTSNFEVVHQQLETSSGFSAAVIKDKHIF' A
#
# COMPACT_ATOMS: atom_id res chain seq x y z
N MET A 1 -4.20 19.47 4.40
CA MET A 1 -5.06 18.30 4.57
C MET A 1 -6.20 18.63 5.51
N ASN A 2 -7.43 18.40 5.06
CA ASN A 2 -8.58 18.42 5.95
C ASN A 2 -8.73 17.06 6.67
N GLU A 3 -9.60 17.00 7.67
CA GLU A 3 -9.80 15.80 8.50
C GLU A 3 -10.32 14.60 7.68
N HIS A 4 -11.13 14.85 6.65
CA HIS A 4 -11.68 13.82 5.78
C HIS A 4 -10.60 13.17 4.91
N GLU A 5 -9.71 13.96 4.31
CA GLU A 5 -8.53 13.48 3.58
C GLU A 5 -7.64 12.63 4.48
N THR A 6 -7.41 13.09 5.72
CA THR A 6 -6.59 12.36 6.70
C THR A 6 -7.18 11.00 7.08
N LEU A 7 -8.50 10.90 7.19
CA LEU A 7 -9.17 9.63 7.48
C LEU A 7 -9.13 8.68 6.27
N GLN A 8 -9.30 9.22 5.06
CA GLN A 8 -9.18 8.46 3.82
C GLN A 8 -7.77 7.90 3.65
N ASP A 9 -6.73 8.72 3.84
CA ASP A 9 -5.34 8.28 3.75
C ASP A 9 -5.03 7.15 4.73
N LYS A 10 -5.48 7.29 5.99
CA LYS A 10 -5.32 6.24 7.00
C LYS A 10 -6.03 4.95 6.60
N ALA A 11 -7.23 5.04 6.05
CA ALA A 11 -7.99 3.87 5.60
C ALA A 11 -7.27 3.17 4.44
N LEU A 12 -6.82 3.91 3.44
CA LEU A 12 -6.08 3.38 2.29
C LEU A 12 -4.74 2.77 2.71
N LEU A 13 -3.96 3.45 3.54
CA LEU A 13 -2.68 2.94 4.04
C LEU A 13 -2.85 1.68 4.90
N SER A 14 -3.91 1.62 5.71
CA SER A 14 -4.22 0.43 6.52
C SER A 14 -4.64 -0.75 5.65
N ALA A 15 -5.45 -0.50 4.61
CA ALA A 15 -5.87 -1.55 3.68
C ALA A 15 -4.70 -2.05 2.83
N ALA A 16 -3.84 -1.14 2.36
CA ALA A 16 -2.62 -1.47 1.63
C ALA A 16 -1.63 -2.32 2.46
N ALA A 17 -1.66 -2.25 3.79
CA ALA A 17 -0.79 -3.05 4.65
C ALA A 17 -1.04 -4.57 4.55
N TYR A 18 -2.19 -4.99 4.02
CA TYR A 18 -2.52 -6.39 3.75
C TYR A 18 -2.09 -6.86 2.37
N THR A 19 -1.53 -5.98 1.55
CA THR A 19 -1.06 -6.30 0.20
C THR A 19 0.45 -6.47 0.20
N ASP A 20 0.90 -7.53 -0.46
CA ASP A 20 2.31 -7.71 -0.75
C ASP A 20 2.72 -6.88 -1.97
N PHE A 21 3.76 -6.06 -1.79
CA PHE A 21 4.39 -5.23 -2.82
C PHE A 21 5.74 -5.81 -3.25
N PHE A 22 6.30 -6.71 -2.45
CA PHE A 22 7.58 -7.37 -2.68
C PHE A 22 7.41 -8.89 -2.54
N ASP A 23 8.28 -9.65 -3.18
CA ASP A 23 8.40 -11.09 -2.98
C ASP A 23 9.31 -11.43 -1.79
N GLU A 24 9.38 -12.71 -1.42
CA GLU A 24 10.23 -13.21 -0.33
C GLU A 24 11.74 -12.96 -0.54
N SER A 25 12.15 -12.67 -1.78
CA SER A 25 13.52 -12.32 -2.13
C SER A 25 13.79 -10.81 -2.03
N GLY A 26 12.78 -10.01 -1.70
CA GLY A 26 12.85 -8.55 -1.60
C GLY A 26 12.75 -7.83 -2.95
N HIS A 27 12.35 -8.50 -4.02
CA HIS A 27 12.09 -7.86 -5.30
C HIS A 27 10.67 -7.34 -5.37
N ARG A 28 10.49 -6.16 -5.98
CA ARG A 28 9.17 -5.57 -6.16
C ARG A 28 8.35 -6.41 -7.13
N LEU A 29 7.10 -6.71 -6.78
CA LEU A 29 6.16 -7.43 -7.63
C LEU A 29 5.77 -6.59 -8.86
N ASP A 30 5.25 -7.25 -9.89
CA ASP A 30 4.77 -6.55 -11.09
C ASP A 30 3.60 -5.61 -10.73
N LYS A 31 3.49 -4.52 -11.49
CA LYS A 31 2.45 -3.52 -11.26
C LYS A 31 1.05 -4.13 -11.38
N ASN A 32 0.82 -5.06 -12.31
CA ASN A 32 -0.50 -5.68 -12.48
C ASN A 32 -0.83 -6.59 -11.29
N ASP A 33 0.16 -7.35 -10.79
CA ASP A 33 -0.03 -8.22 -9.63
C ASP A 33 -0.37 -7.41 -8.37
N ILE A 34 0.34 -6.29 -8.14
CA ILE A 34 0.06 -5.38 -7.03
C ILE A 34 -1.35 -4.78 -7.14
N GLN A 35 -1.78 -4.37 -8.35
CA GLN A 35 -3.12 -3.84 -8.56
C GLN A 35 -4.19 -4.89 -8.27
N ASP A 36 -3.99 -6.12 -8.76
CA ASP A 36 -4.89 -7.23 -8.50
C ASP A 36 -5.01 -7.53 -6.99
N SER A 37 -3.91 -7.50 -6.24
CA SER A 37 -3.92 -7.69 -4.79
C SER A 37 -4.59 -6.52 -4.06
N LEU A 38 -4.36 -5.27 -4.46
CA LEU A 38 -5.07 -4.12 -3.88
C LEU A 38 -6.59 -4.24 -4.07
N ILE A 39 -7.04 -4.75 -5.22
CA ILE A 39 -8.47 -4.99 -5.48
C ILE A 39 -9.00 -6.15 -4.63
N LYS A 40 -8.31 -7.29 -4.63
CA LYS A 40 -8.80 -8.55 -4.02
C LYS A 40 -8.68 -8.56 -2.50
N GLU A 41 -7.57 -8.07 -1.97
CA GLU A 41 -7.22 -8.16 -0.55
C GLU A 41 -7.51 -6.84 0.16
N GLY A 42 -7.10 -5.73 -0.46
CA GLY A 42 -7.34 -4.38 0.07
C GLY A 42 -8.76 -3.85 -0.16
N ASN A 43 -9.57 -4.49 -1.00
CA ASN A 43 -10.89 -4.02 -1.45
C ASN A 43 -10.87 -2.61 -2.07
N PHE A 44 -9.78 -2.27 -2.77
CA PHE A 44 -9.66 -0.95 -3.41
C PHE A 44 -10.59 -0.86 -4.62
N THR A 45 -11.23 0.29 -4.80
CA THR A 45 -11.79 0.65 -6.10
C THR A 45 -10.69 1.13 -7.06
N GLN A 46 -10.99 1.22 -8.35
CA GLN A 46 -10.05 1.78 -9.32
C GLN A 46 -9.63 3.22 -8.97
N GLN A 47 -10.56 4.03 -8.43
CA GLN A 47 -10.26 5.39 -7.98
C GLN A 47 -9.31 5.40 -6.78
N ASP A 48 -9.47 4.46 -5.85
CA ASP A 48 -8.57 4.32 -4.70
C ASP A 48 -7.15 3.94 -5.15
N ILE A 49 -7.01 3.08 -6.16
CA ILE A 49 -5.71 2.70 -6.73
C ILE A 49 -5.05 3.89 -7.41
N GLU A 50 -5.82 4.64 -8.22
CA GLU A 50 -5.33 5.84 -8.89
C GLU A 50 -4.88 6.89 -7.87
N TYR A 51 -5.68 7.12 -6.82
CA TYR A 51 -5.34 8.00 -5.72
C TYR A 51 -4.07 7.52 -5.00
N PHE A 52 -4.05 6.24 -4.58
CA PHE A 52 -2.94 5.67 -3.83
C PHE A 52 -1.63 5.75 -4.61
N THR A 53 -1.62 5.33 -5.87
CA THR A 53 -0.42 5.34 -6.71
C THR A 53 0.04 6.75 -7.08
N SER A 54 -0.87 7.72 -7.14
CA SER A 54 -0.53 9.12 -7.38
C SER A 54 0.08 9.79 -6.16
N ASN A 55 -0.39 9.45 -4.96
CA ASN A 55 -0.10 10.18 -3.72
C ASN A 55 0.93 9.48 -2.82
N PHE A 56 1.05 8.16 -2.92
CA PHE A 56 1.94 7.36 -2.10
C PHE A 56 2.98 6.62 -2.94
N GLU A 57 4.12 6.35 -2.32
CA GLU A 57 5.19 5.52 -2.84
C GLU A 57 5.55 4.45 -1.81
N VAL A 58 5.35 3.18 -2.15
CA VAL A 58 5.86 2.08 -1.34
C VAL A 58 7.37 1.98 -1.56
N VAL A 59 8.13 2.24 -0.49
CA VAL A 59 9.60 2.27 -0.49
C VAL A 59 10.17 0.89 -0.22
N HIS A 60 9.58 0.20 0.77
CA HIS A 60 10.04 -1.11 1.20
C HIS A 60 8.91 -1.84 1.95
N GLN A 61 8.99 -3.16 1.98
CA GLN A 61 8.12 -3.99 2.79
C GLN A 61 8.94 -5.12 3.41
N GLN A 62 8.72 -5.35 4.70
CA GLN A 62 9.12 -6.57 5.37
C GLN A 62 7.93 -7.52 5.37
N LEU A 63 8.05 -8.61 4.61
CA LEU A 63 7.09 -9.71 4.61
C LEU A 63 7.19 -10.50 5.92
N GLU A 64 6.12 -11.22 6.25
CA GLU A 64 5.89 -11.94 7.51
C GLU A 64 7.17 -12.38 8.25
N THR A 65 7.40 -11.74 9.39
CA THR A 65 8.35 -12.23 10.39
C THR A 65 7.86 -13.56 10.97
N SER A 66 8.75 -14.31 11.61
CA SER A 66 8.43 -15.56 12.32
C SER A 66 7.30 -15.42 13.37
N SER A 67 6.97 -14.19 13.73
CA SER A 67 5.91 -13.79 14.66
C SER A 67 4.58 -13.39 13.99
N GLY A 68 4.47 -13.47 12.65
CA GLY A 68 3.27 -13.10 11.89
C GLY A 68 3.06 -11.59 11.70
N PHE A 69 4.11 -10.78 11.89
CA PHE A 69 4.07 -9.34 11.63
C PHE A 69 4.70 -9.02 10.29
N SER A 70 4.01 -8.21 9.48
CA SER A 70 4.54 -7.54 8.29
C SER A 70 4.50 -6.03 8.50
N ALA A 71 5.34 -5.30 7.76
CA ALA A 71 5.35 -3.85 7.79
C ALA A 71 5.74 -3.28 6.43
N ALA A 72 5.08 -2.21 6.01
CA ALA A 72 5.42 -1.45 4.80
C ALA A 72 5.88 -0.04 5.17
N VAL A 73 6.95 0.43 4.54
CA VAL A 73 7.39 1.82 4.57
C VAL A 73 6.83 2.51 3.34
N ILE A 74 5.91 3.46 3.58
CA ILE A 74 5.21 4.20 2.54
C ILE A 74 5.51 5.68 2.71
N LYS A 75 5.95 6.32 1.63
CA LYS A 75 6.21 7.75 1.56
C LYS A 75 4.98 8.46 0.99
N ASP A 76 4.52 9.48 1.69
CA ASP A 76 3.58 10.47 1.16
C ASP A 76 4.32 11.47 0.26
N LYS A 77 3.84 11.64 -0.97
CA LYS A 77 4.45 12.52 -1.97
C LYS A 77 4.06 13.99 -1.79
N HIS A 78 3.01 14.30 -1.03
CA HIS A 78 2.52 15.66 -0.80
C HIS A 78 3.33 16.43 0.23
N ILE A 79 4.05 15.72 1.12
CA ILE A 79 4.84 16.32 2.19
C ILE A 79 6.24 16.63 1.67
N PHE A 80 6.37 17.54 0.70
CA PHE A 80 7.64 18.19 0.32
C PHE A 80 7.42 19.63 -0.13
#